data_AF-A0A168DNI3-F1
#
_entry.id   AF-A0A168DNI3-F1
#
_cell.length_a   1.000
_cell.length_b   1.000
_cell.length_c   1.000
_cell.angle_alpha   90.00
_cell.angle_beta   90.00
_cell.angle_gamma   90.00
#
_symmetry.space_group_name_H-M   'P 1'
#
loop_
_entity.id
_entity.type
_entity.pdbx_description
1 polymer ?
#
loop_
_entity_poly.entity_id
_entity_poly.type
_entity_poly.pdbx_seq_one_letter_code
_entity_poly.pdbx_strand_id
1 'polypeptide(L)'
;MRWTYSVVLSLLSPGLAKPTSPYHSNAAWDFTATHNKIERAAEPTKSAFSNYALRGRTLDSSALGVDTVKQYAGYLDDNERNKHLLYWFFESRNDLSKDPLIL
;
A
#
# COMPACT_ATOMS: atom_id res chain seq x y z
N MET A 1 29.37 36.59 -37.72
CA MET A 1 28.90 35.46 -36.89
C MET A 1 28.04 36.02 -35.76
N ARG A 2 26.74 35.71 -35.73
CA ARG A 2 25.78 36.17 -34.72
C ARG A 2 25.08 34.95 -34.14
N TRP A 3 25.13 34.79 -32.82
CA TRP A 3 24.39 33.76 -32.09
C TRP A 3 23.09 34.37 -31.59
N THR A 4 21.95 33.70 -31.84
CA THR A 4 20.67 34.05 -31.22
C THR A 4 20.28 32.93 -30.27
N TYR A 5 20.26 33.23 -28.98
CA TYR A 5 19.68 32.37 -27.96
C TYR A 5 18.17 32.64 -27.90
N SER A 6 17.36 31.61 -28.19
CA SER A 6 15.93 31.64 -27.90
C SER A 6 15.70 30.99 -26.54
N VAL A 7 15.44 31.80 -25.51
CA VAL A 7 14.89 31.33 -24.25
C VAL A 7 13.37 31.27 -24.41
N VAL A 8 12.81 30.07 -24.47
CA VAL A 8 11.36 29.88 -24.37
C VAL A 8 11.03 29.72 -22.89
N LEU A 9 10.42 30.76 -22.32
CA LEU A 9 9.90 30.75 -20.95
C LEU A 9 8.50 30.12 -20.98
N SER A 10 8.40 28.81 -20.75
CA SER A 10 7.10 28.13 -20.60
C SER A 10 6.55 28.37 -19.19
N LEU A 11 5.38 29.00 -19.16
CA LEU A 11 4.60 29.43 -17.99
C LEU A 11 4.36 28.30 -16.97
N LEU A 12 4.66 28.59 -15.69
CA LEU A 12 4.15 27.86 -14.54
C LEU A 12 2.61 27.94 -14.53
N SER A 13 1.94 26.79 -14.51
CA SER A 13 0.54 26.70 -14.07
C SER A 13 0.52 26.35 -12.58
N PRO A 14 0.02 27.21 -11.67
CA PRO A 14 -0.18 26.87 -10.28
C PRO A 14 -1.56 26.21 -10.12
N GLY A 15 -1.73 25.06 -10.76
CA GLY A 15 -2.85 24.17 -10.51
C GLY A 15 -2.33 23.00 -9.71
N LEU A 16 -2.31 23.11 -8.38
CA LEU A 16 -2.05 21.96 -7.53
C LEU A 16 -3.24 21.00 -7.71
N ALA A 17 -3.13 20.11 -8.69
CA ALA A 17 -4.12 19.07 -8.93
C ALA A 17 -4.25 18.29 -7.63
N LYS A 18 -5.43 18.37 -6.99
CA LYS A 18 -5.78 17.42 -5.93
C LYS A 18 -5.56 16.03 -6.51
N PRO A 19 -4.79 15.14 -5.87
CA PRO A 19 -4.68 13.78 -6.33
C PRO A 19 -6.09 13.19 -6.27
N THR A 20 -6.75 13.13 -7.43
CA THR A 20 -7.95 12.33 -7.62
C THR A 20 -7.41 10.92 -7.67
N SER A 21 -7.25 10.33 -6.48
CA SER A 21 -6.82 8.94 -6.30
C SER A 21 -7.76 8.07 -7.12
N PRO A 22 -7.37 7.60 -8.32
CA PRO A 22 -8.21 6.71 -9.08
C PRO A 22 -8.18 5.40 -8.30
N TYR A 23 -9.35 4.87 -7.98
CA TYR A 23 -9.47 3.54 -7.40
C TYR A 23 -8.71 2.55 -8.30
N HIS A 24 -7.48 2.21 -7.92
CA HIS A 24 -6.66 1.28 -8.67
C HIS A 24 -7.37 -0.07 -8.63
N SER A 25 -7.77 -0.58 -9.80
CA SER A 25 -8.33 -1.92 -9.93
C SER A 25 -7.44 -2.92 -9.18
N ASN A 26 -8.05 -3.85 -8.44
CA ASN A 26 -7.38 -4.86 -7.62
C ASN A 26 -6.34 -5.73 -8.37
N ALA A 27 -6.24 -5.61 -9.70
CA ALA A 27 -5.18 -6.21 -10.52
C ALA A 27 -3.75 -5.81 -10.11
N ALA A 28 -3.59 -4.70 -9.39
CA ALA A 28 -2.28 -4.30 -8.87
C ALA A 28 -1.91 -4.98 -7.54
N TRP A 29 -2.79 -5.68 -6.83
CA TRP A 29 -2.48 -6.21 -5.49
C TRP A 29 -2.64 -7.72 -5.46
N ASP A 30 -1.68 -8.42 -4.85
CA ASP A 30 -1.72 -9.89 -4.78
C ASP A 30 -2.80 -10.36 -3.80
N PHE A 31 -3.04 -9.58 -2.74
CA PHE A 31 -4.12 -9.82 -1.80
C PHE A 31 -4.76 -8.53 -1.29
N THR A 32 -6.05 -8.64 -1.00
CA THR A 32 -6.87 -7.62 -0.36
C THR A 32 -7.76 -8.27 0.69
N ALA A 33 -7.74 -7.75 1.91
CA ALA A 33 -8.59 -8.17 3.01
C ALA A 33 -9.50 -7.01 3.44
N THR A 34 -10.80 -7.28 3.45
CA THR A 34 -11.84 -6.34 3.86
C THR A 34 -12.77 -7.05 4.84
N HIS A 35 -13.39 -6.28 5.74
CA HIS A 35 -14.22 -6.84 6.82
C HIS A 35 -15.34 -7.77 6.32
N ASN A 36 -15.96 -7.46 5.18
CA ASN A 36 -17.03 -8.26 4.57
C ASN A 36 -16.58 -9.62 4.01
N LYS A 37 -15.28 -9.91 3.97
CA LYS A 37 -14.71 -11.14 3.36
C LYS A 37 -14.12 -12.10 4.41
N ILE A 38 -14.26 -11.81 5.71
CA ILE A 38 -13.73 -12.64 6.80
C ILE A 38 -14.90 -13.40 7.46
N GLU A 39 -15.14 -14.63 6.99
CA GLU A 39 -16.25 -15.51 7.44
C GLU A 39 -16.08 -16.06 8.88
N ARG A 40 -15.05 -15.63 9.63
CA ARG A 40 -14.74 -16.17 10.98
C ARG A 40 -15.48 -15.51 12.14
N ALA A 41 -16.29 -14.47 11.90
CA ALA A 41 -17.03 -13.81 12.97
C ALA A 41 -18.40 -14.51 13.18
N ALA A 42 -18.46 -15.46 14.12
CA ALA A 42 -19.73 -16.06 14.59
C ALA A 42 -20.59 -15.08 15.43
N GLU A 43 -20.08 -13.87 15.68
CA GLU A 43 -20.75 -12.81 16.43
C GLU A 43 -20.94 -11.59 15.53
N PRO A 44 -22.03 -10.81 15.67
CA PRO A 44 -22.21 -9.54 14.98
C PRO A 44 -21.07 -8.60 15.41
N THR A 45 -20.01 -8.59 14.64
CA THR A 45 -18.81 -7.81 14.93
C THR A 45 -19.17 -6.34 14.79
N LYS A 46 -18.92 -5.60 15.86
CA LYS A 46 -19.08 -4.15 15.92
C LYS A 46 -18.47 -3.51 14.66
N SER A 47 -19.30 -2.78 13.91
CA SER A 47 -19.01 -2.13 12.61
C SER A 47 -17.80 -1.19 12.56
N ALA A 48 -17.08 -1.02 13.68
CA ALA A 48 -15.99 -0.07 13.87
C ALA A 48 -14.77 -0.30 12.96
N PHE A 49 -14.68 -1.46 12.29
CA PHE A 49 -13.60 -1.79 11.37
C PHE A 49 -14.06 -1.98 9.92
N SER A 50 -15.33 -1.72 9.62
CA SER A 50 -15.90 -1.88 8.28
C SER A 50 -15.31 -0.91 7.25
N ASN A 51 -14.79 0.22 7.69
CA ASN A 51 -14.11 1.22 6.87
C ASN A 51 -12.64 0.89 6.59
N TYR A 52 -12.05 -0.11 7.24
CA TYR A 52 -10.65 -0.47 7.04
C TYR A 52 -10.49 -1.55 5.98
N ALA A 53 -9.43 -1.41 5.18
CA ALA A 53 -9.01 -2.42 4.21
C ALA A 53 -7.49 -2.63 4.29
N LEU A 54 -7.04 -3.87 4.13
CA LEU A 54 -5.63 -4.20 4.00
C LEU A 54 -5.38 -4.67 2.57
N ARG A 55 -4.32 -4.17 1.95
CA ARG A 55 -3.86 -4.64 0.64
C ARG A 55 -2.36 -4.77 0.63
N GLY A 56 -1.86 -5.77 -0.08
CA GLY A 56 -0.43 -6.02 -0.13
C GLY A 56 0.02 -6.80 -1.35
N ARG A 57 1.34 -6.77 -1.52
CA ARG A 57 2.07 -7.55 -2.51
C ARG A 57 3.07 -8.45 -1.80
N THR A 58 3.31 -9.61 -2.39
CA THR A 58 4.49 -10.41 -2.09
C THR A 58 5.68 -9.82 -2.82
N LEU A 59 6.78 -9.64 -2.10
CA LEU A 59 8.01 -9.08 -2.65
C LEU A 59 8.98 -10.21 -2.99
N ASP A 60 9.72 -10.02 -4.08
CA ASP A 60 10.87 -10.86 -4.38
C ASP A 60 12.07 -10.44 -3.52
N SER A 61 12.32 -11.23 -2.47
CA SER A 61 13.38 -11.00 -1.50
C SER A 61 14.78 -10.97 -2.13
N SER A 62 15.01 -11.75 -3.20
CA SER A 62 16.31 -11.80 -3.88
C SER A 62 16.62 -10.51 -4.65
N ALA A 63 15.59 -9.87 -5.20
CA ALA A 63 15.76 -8.61 -5.93
C ALA A 63 16.03 -7.42 -4.99
N LEU A 64 15.50 -7.45 -3.76
CA LEU A 64 15.64 -6.35 -2.79
C LEU A 64 16.93 -6.42 -1.98
N GLY A 65 17.46 -7.62 -1.73
CA GLY A 65 18.72 -7.82 -1.01
C GLY A 65 18.69 -7.43 0.47
N VAL A 66 17.50 -7.22 1.06
CA VAL A 66 17.33 -6.82 2.47
C VAL A 66 17.36 -8.04 3.39
N ASP A 67 16.69 -9.12 3.00
CA ASP A 67 16.62 -10.40 3.72
C ASP A 67 16.29 -11.52 2.72
N THR A 68 16.44 -12.76 3.15
CA THR A 68 16.08 -14.00 2.45
C THR A 68 14.68 -14.50 2.78
N VAL A 69 14.08 -14.07 3.90
CA VAL A 69 12.71 -14.46 4.26
C VAL A 69 11.67 -13.89 3.30
N LYS A 70 10.47 -14.47 3.28
CA LYS A 70 9.36 -13.91 2.52
C LYS A 70 8.95 -12.56 3.11
N GLN A 71 8.68 -11.63 2.21
CA GLN A 71 8.36 -10.25 2.56
C GLN A 71 7.08 -9.82 1.87
N TYR A 72 6.34 -8.98 2.57
CA TYR A 72 5.09 -8.42 2.07
C TYR A 72 5.04 -6.94 2.40
N ALA A 73 4.67 -6.12 1.43
CA ALA A 73 4.48 -4.70 1.66
C ALA A 73 3.15 -4.24 1.08
N GLY A 74 2.59 -3.20 1.68
CA GLY A 74 1.27 -2.75 1.31
C GLY A 74 0.76 -1.62 2.17
N TYR A 75 -0.56 -1.43 2.14
CA TYR A 75 -1.25 -0.37 2.87
C TYR A 75 -2.38 -0.92 3.72
N LEU A 76 -2.47 -0.40 4.95
CA LEU A 76 -3.69 -0.40 5.75
C LEU A 76 -4.42 0.91 5.48
N ASP A 77 -5.55 0.81 4.82
CA ASP A 77 -6.37 1.93 4.42
C ASP A 77 -7.50 2.17 5.41
N ASP A 78 -7.64 3.41 5.87
CA ASP A 78 -8.85 3.93 6.51
C ASP A 78 -9.63 4.70 5.43
N ASN A 79 -10.63 4.05 4.86
CA ASN A 79 -11.39 4.59 3.73
C ASN A 79 -12.29 5.77 4.13
N GLU A 80 -12.68 5.85 5.40
CA GLU A 80 -13.50 6.95 5.90
C GLU A 80 -12.67 8.24 6.03
N ARG A 81 -11.43 8.10 6.55
CA ARG A 81 -10.55 9.25 6.79
C ARG A 81 -9.54 9.48 5.66
N ASN A 82 -9.62 8.69 4.59
CA ASN A 82 -8.69 8.71 3.45
C ASN A 82 -7.22 8.68 3.90
N LYS A 83 -6.89 7.77 4.82
CA LYS A 83 -5.52 7.55 5.30
C LYS A 83 -4.98 6.23 4.77
N HIS A 84 -3.70 6.22 4.42
CA HIS A 84 -3.03 5.05 3.87
C HIS A 84 -1.73 4.81 4.63
N LEU A 85 -1.73 3.82 5.53
CA LEU A 85 -0.56 3.50 6.35
C LEU A 85 0.26 2.43 5.65
N LEU A 86 1.49 2.77 5.27
CA LEU A 86 2.43 1.81 4.71
C LEU A 86 2.82 0.79 5.79
N TYR A 87 2.83 -0.49 5.43
CA TYR A 87 3.46 -1.54 6.23
C TYR A 87 4.45 -2.34 5.38
N TRP A 88 5.44 -2.92 6.06
CA TRP A 88 6.37 -3.89 5.50
C TRP A 88 6.58 -5.01 6.50
N PHE A 89 6.06 -6.17 6.16
CA PHE A 89 6.06 -7.36 6.99
C PHE A 89 7.13 -8.35 6.53
N PHE A 90 7.80 -8.96 7.49
CA PHE A 90 8.82 -9.98 7.30
C PHE A 90 8.36 -11.23 8.06
N GLU A 91 8.37 -12.38 7.39
CA GLU A 91 8.16 -13.66 8.07
C GLU A 91 9.30 -13.95 9.05
N SER A 92 9.02 -14.75 10.09
CA SER A 92 10.06 -15.18 11.01
C SER A 92 11.16 -15.97 10.29
N ARG A 93 12.40 -15.78 10.73
CA ARG A 93 13.57 -16.54 10.27
C ARG A 93 13.68 -17.93 10.91
N ASN A 94 12.92 -18.20 11.98
CA ASN A 94 13.03 -19.43 12.77
C ASN A 94 11.83 -20.37 12.55
N ASP A 95 10.68 -20.12 13.20
CA ASP A 95 9.45 -20.92 13.04
C ASP A 95 8.23 -20.01 12.86
N LEU A 96 7.83 -19.81 11.61
CA LEU A 96 6.67 -19.00 11.23
C LEU A 96 5.37 -19.37 11.96
N SER A 97 5.19 -20.64 12.34
CA SER A 97 3.93 -21.09 12.95
C SER A 97 3.89 -20.90 14.47
N LYS A 98 5.04 -20.66 15.12
CA LYS A 98 5.13 -20.55 16.59
C LYS A 98 5.66 -19.21 17.07
N ASP A 99 6.46 -18.54 16.26
CA ASP A 99 7.06 -17.28 16.65
C ASP A 99 5.99 -16.17 16.74
N PRO A 100 6.13 -15.23 17.69
CA PRO A 100 5.14 -14.19 17.91
C PRO A 100 5.15 -13.14 16.78
N LEU A 101 4.00 -12.48 16.58
CA LEU A 101 3.92 -11.28 15.75
C LEU A 101 4.36 -10.05 16.56
N ILE A 102 5.20 -9.23 15.96
CA ILE A 102 5.67 -7.95 16.51
C ILE A 102 5.19 -6.84 15.56
N LEU A 103 4.59 -5.79 16.11
CA LEU A 103 4.10 -4.61 15.39
C LEU A 103 5.00 -3.40 15.64
#